data_AF-A0A6B2G2I2-F1
#
_entry.id   AF-A0A6B2G2I2-F1
#
_cell.length_a   1.000
_cell.length_b   1.000
_cell.length_c   1.000
_cell.angle_alpha   90.00
_cell.angle_beta   90.00
_cell.angle_gamma   90.00
#
_symmetry.space_group_name_H-M   'P 1'
#
loop_
_entity.id
_entity.type
_entity.pdbx_description
1 polymer ?
#
loop_
_entity_poly.entity_id
_entity_poly.type
_entity_poly.pdbx_seq_one_letter_code
_entity_poly.pdbx_strand_id
1 'polypeptide(L)'
;IGLDAKIALDFHNMRELAPKNFESRALNKMYYGYLGGKELMANSCKNLQTHILLECDGIAIKLPRIQAIVVLNIPSYMSGVDFWGSYQGGFGPQDYSDGLLEVTVVSGVDQMCVSRLIGGKRENRVAQCQKIRITVLHSVLPIQVDGEARLIGPCVINISHKNTYFIMKKCQKFESYMMVKVNASLVVKFISAPFSIMLQVTEFFINQLESKLNDFCMYFQLFLFK
;
A
#
# COMPACT_ATOMS: atom_id res chain seq x y z
N ILE A 1 -10.00 3.19 0.32
CA ILE A 1 -11.10 2.55 1.11
C ILE A 1 -11.04 1.05 0.88
N GLY A 2 -11.20 0.24 1.93
CA GLY A 2 -11.20 -1.23 1.82
C GLY A 2 -9.85 -1.84 2.20
N LEU A 3 -9.38 -2.80 1.40
CA LEU A 3 -8.30 -3.73 1.73
C LEU A 3 -7.05 -3.10 2.39
N ASP A 4 -6.38 -2.18 1.70
CA ASP A 4 -5.14 -1.58 2.25
C ASP A 4 -5.42 -0.72 3.50
N ALA A 5 -6.57 -0.04 3.54
CA ALA A 5 -6.99 0.73 4.70
C ALA A 5 -7.25 -0.17 5.93
N LYS A 6 -7.76 -1.39 5.71
CA LYS A 6 -7.95 -2.37 6.79
C LYS A 6 -6.61 -2.81 7.37
N ILE A 7 -5.65 -3.13 6.50
CA ILE A 7 -4.30 -3.54 6.90
C ILE A 7 -3.59 -2.40 7.64
N ALA A 8 -3.70 -1.16 7.13
CA ALA A 8 -3.16 0.03 7.78
C ALA A 8 -3.79 0.27 9.16
N LEU A 9 -5.11 0.08 9.30
CA LEU A 9 -5.80 0.21 10.58
C LEU A 9 -5.36 -0.84 11.59
N ASP A 10 -5.25 -2.11 11.18
CA ASP A 10 -4.78 -3.18 12.06
C ASP A 10 -3.31 -2.95 12.47
N PHE A 11 -2.48 -2.50 11.54
CA PHE A 11 -1.09 -2.13 11.81
C PHE A 11 -1.00 -0.99 12.82
N HIS A 12 -1.81 0.05 12.64
CA HIS A 12 -1.91 1.17 13.57
C HIS A 12 -2.32 0.70 14.98
N ASN A 13 -3.39 -0.09 15.09
CA ASN A 13 -3.87 -0.61 16.37
C ASN A 13 -2.82 -1.47 17.08
N MET A 14 -2.09 -2.33 16.34
CA MET A 14 -1.01 -3.13 16.92
C MET A 14 0.14 -2.24 17.42
N ARG A 15 0.46 -1.17 16.69
CA ARG A 15 1.49 -0.20 17.09
C ARG A 15 1.12 0.56 18.34
N GLU A 16 -0.14 0.97 18.48
CA GLU A 16 -0.63 1.65 19.69
C GLU A 16 -0.56 0.74 20.93
N LEU A 17 -0.82 -0.57 20.77
CA LEU A 17 -0.76 -1.53 21.88
C LEU A 17 0.67 -1.81 22.37
N ALA A 18 1.66 -1.80 21.48
CA ALA A 18 3.04 -2.18 21.80
C ALA A 18 4.06 -1.36 21.00
N PRO A 19 4.20 -0.04 21.24
CA PRO A 19 4.98 0.86 20.38
C PRO A 19 6.46 0.48 20.29
N LYS A 20 7.04 -0.08 21.36
CA LYS A 20 8.44 -0.55 21.41
C LYS A 20 8.76 -1.61 20.34
N ASN A 21 7.76 -2.38 19.92
CA ASN A 21 7.95 -3.43 18.91
C ASN A 21 8.06 -2.86 17.48
N PHE A 22 7.77 -1.57 17.28
CA PHE A 22 7.67 -0.93 15.97
C PHE A 22 8.78 0.10 15.68
N GLU A 23 9.88 0.04 16.43
CA GLU A 23 11.02 0.94 16.27
C GLU A 23 11.85 0.60 15.02
N SER A 24 11.86 -0.66 14.58
CA SER A 24 12.59 -1.11 13.40
C SER A 24 11.76 -1.01 12.12
N ARG A 25 12.28 -0.32 11.10
CA ARG A 25 11.66 -0.22 9.77
C ARG A 25 11.51 -1.57 9.08
N ALA A 26 12.45 -2.50 9.28
CA ALA A 26 12.39 -3.83 8.68
C ALA A 26 11.28 -4.67 9.32
N LEU A 27 11.18 -4.65 10.66
CA LEU A 27 10.10 -5.33 11.38
C LEU A 27 8.73 -4.74 11.03
N ASN A 28 8.63 -3.42 10.90
CA ASN A 28 7.39 -2.77 10.47
C ASN A 28 6.90 -3.27 9.10
N LYS A 29 7.82 -3.43 8.14
CA LYS A 29 7.48 -4.03 6.83
C LYS A 29 7.02 -5.48 6.98
N MET A 30 7.65 -6.26 7.85
CA MET A 30 7.25 -7.65 8.12
C MET A 30 5.87 -7.74 8.76
N TYR A 31 5.57 -6.89 9.74
CA TYR A 31 4.23 -6.82 10.34
C TYR A 31 3.15 -6.45 9.33
N TYR A 32 3.44 -5.50 8.44
CA TYR A 32 2.51 -5.15 7.36
C TYR A 32 2.29 -6.35 6.41
N GLY A 33 3.34 -7.10 6.10
CA GLY A 33 3.26 -8.33 5.31
C GLY A 33 2.43 -9.43 6.00
N TYR A 34 2.64 -9.63 7.30
CA TYR A 34 1.86 -10.58 8.11
C TYR A 34 0.37 -10.23 8.11
N LEU A 35 0.03 -8.97 8.36
CA LEU A 35 -1.34 -8.49 8.34
C LEU A 35 -1.98 -8.63 6.94
N GLY A 36 -1.21 -8.36 5.89
CA GLY A 36 -1.64 -8.64 4.51
C GLY A 36 -1.93 -10.12 4.27
N GLY A 37 -1.09 -11.02 4.79
CA GLY A 37 -1.32 -12.47 4.74
C GLY A 37 -2.57 -12.92 5.51
N LYS A 38 -2.80 -12.36 6.70
CA LYS A 38 -4.03 -12.60 7.47
C LYS A 38 -5.28 -12.14 6.71
N GLU A 39 -5.21 -10.97 6.08
CA GLU A 39 -6.32 -10.45 5.29
C GLU A 39 -6.56 -11.26 4.00
N LEU A 40 -5.53 -11.84 3.39
CA LEU A 40 -5.68 -12.79 2.27
C LEU A 40 -6.51 -14.02 2.69
N MET A 41 -6.36 -14.49 3.92
CA MET A 41 -7.16 -15.61 4.43
C MET A 41 -8.58 -15.17 4.81
N ALA A 42 -8.72 -14.06 5.55
CA ALA A 42 -10.00 -13.57 6.04
C ALA A 42 -10.90 -13.04 4.91
N ASN A 43 -10.31 -12.35 3.93
CA ASN A 43 -11.00 -11.63 2.87
C ASN A 43 -12.16 -10.75 3.39
N SER A 44 -11.89 -9.95 4.40
CA SER A 44 -12.91 -9.20 5.14
C SER A 44 -13.52 -8.06 4.32
N CYS A 45 -12.79 -7.54 3.33
CA CYS A 45 -13.24 -6.44 2.47
C CYS A 45 -13.99 -6.89 1.20
N LYS A 46 -14.52 -8.11 1.15
CA LYS A 46 -15.26 -8.62 -0.02
C LYS A 46 -16.50 -7.78 -0.33
N ASN A 47 -16.82 -7.71 -1.63
CA ASN A 47 -18.01 -7.05 -2.16
C ASN A 47 -18.10 -5.55 -1.85
N LEU A 48 -16.98 -4.83 -1.80
CA LEU A 48 -16.98 -3.40 -1.49
C LEU A 48 -17.92 -2.60 -2.42
N GLN A 49 -18.12 -3.02 -3.66
CA GLN A 49 -19.04 -2.40 -4.62
C GLN A 49 -20.51 -2.38 -4.19
N THR A 50 -20.95 -3.27 -3.28
CA THR A 50 -22.34 -3.26 -2.77
C THR A 50 -22.51 -2.29 -1.61
N HIS A 51 -21.41 -1.77 -1.07
CA HIS A 51 -21.40 -0.88 0.10
C HIS A 51 -21.19 0.59 -0.26
N ILE A 52 -20.75 0.87 -1.50
CA ILE A 52 -20.42 2.21 -1.94
C ILE A 52 -20.97 2.51 -3.33
N LEU A 53 -21.31 3.77 -3.55
CA LEU A 53 -21.55 4.33 -4.88
C LEU A 53 -20.39 5.27 -5.22
N LEU A 54 -19.86 5.14 -6.43
CA LEU A 54 -18.80 6.00 -6.95
C LEU A 54 -19.38 6.89 -8.05
N GLU A 55 -19.12 8.18 -7.94
CA GLU A 55 -19.39 9.17 -8.97
C GLU A 55 -18.09 9.93 -9.28
N CYS A 56 -17.79 10.07 -10.56
CA CYS A 56 -16.63 10.81 -11.07
C CYS A 56 -17.14 11.90 -12.02
N ASP A 57 -16.83 13.16 -11.73
CA ASP A 57 -17.32 14.35 -12.48
C ASP A 57 -18.85 14.34 -12.70
N GLY A 58 -19.61 13.87 -11.70
CA GLY A 58 -21.07 13.78 -11.75
C GLY A 58 -21.61 12.55 -12.48
N ILE A 59 -20.75 11.70 -13.03
CA ILE A 59 -21.12 10.47 -13.72
C ILE A 59 -21.00 9.28 -12.75
N ALA A 60 -22.09 8.57 -12.53
CA ALA A 60 -22.09 7.35 -11.73
C ALA A 60 -21.29 6.24 -12.43
N ILE A 61 -20.33 5.66 -11.71
CA ILE A 61 -19.45 4.60 -12.20
C ILE A 61 -19.87 3.26 -11.60
N LYS A 62 -20.16 2.29 -12.48
CA LYS A 62 -20.47 0.92 -12.06
C LYS A 62 -19.19 0.16 -11.74
N LEU A 63 -19.03 -0.22 -10.48
CA LEU A 63 -17.85 -0.94 -10.00
C LEU A 63 -17.99 -2.46 -10.21
N PRO A 64 -16.90 -3.17 -10.59
CA PRO A 64 -16.87 -4.63 -10.59
C PRO A 64 -16.80 -5.18 -9.16
N ARG A 65 -16.64 -6.51 -9.01
CA ARG A 65 -16.39 -7.11 -7.68
C ARG A 65 -15.01 -6.71 -7.18
N ILE A 66 -14.97 -5.85 -6.17
CA ILE A 66 -13.74 -5.26 -5.65
C ILE A 66 -13.63 -5.41 -4.14
N GLN A 67 -12.41 -5.28 -3.64
CA GLN A 67 -12.06 -5.22 -2.22
C GLN A 67 -11.47 -3.87 -1.81
N ALA A 68 -11.00 -3.05 -2.75
CA ALA A 68 -10.58 -1.69 -2.47
C ALA A 68 -10.82 -0.73 -3.63
N ILE A 69 -11.01 0.54 -3.27
CA ILE A 69 -10.86 1.70 -4.17
C ILE A 69 -9.68 2.52 -3.65
N VAL A 70 -8.80 2.91 -4.58
CA VAL A 70 -7.66 3.78 -4.34
C VAL A 70 -7.80 5.00 -5.24
N VAL A 71 -7.81 6.18 -4.61
CA VAL A 71 -7.76 7.47 -5.29
C VAL A 71 -6.33 7.98 -5.15
N LEU A 72 -5.68 8.29 -6.26
CA LEU A 72 -4.31 8.75 -6.31
C LEU A 72 -4.26 10.17 -6.84
N ASN A 73 -3.40 10.97 -6.23
CA ASN A 73 -3.03 12.29 -6.70
C ASN A 73 -1.59 12.30 -7.23
N ILE A 74 -0.71 11.45 -6.71
CA ILE A 74 0.69 11.37 -7.10
C ILE A 74 1.03 9.98 -7.65
N PRO A 75 2.05 9.86 -8.54
CA PRO A 75 2.51 8.59 -9.10
C PRO A 75 3.38 7.81 -8.12
N SER A 76 2.86 7.63 -6.90
CA SER A 76 3.52 6.86 -5.86
C SER A 76 2.52 6.39 -4.81
N TYR A 77 2.44 5.07 -4.64
CA TYR A 77 1.59 4.42 -3.67
C TYR A 77 2.35 3.28 -2.97
N MET A 78 1.92 2.84 -1.78
CA MET A 78 2.45 1.64 -1.10
C MET A 78 3.99 1.50 -1.08
N SER A 79 4.71 2.52 -0.59
CA SER A 79 6.19 2.53 -0.56
C SER A 79 6.87 2.66 -1.94
N GLY A 80 6.28 3.42 -2.86
CA GLY A 80 6.95 3.81 -4.11
C GLY A 80 6.45 3.10 -5.37
N VAL A 81 5.39 2.31 -5.26
CA VAL A 81 4.77 1.60 -6.38
C VAL A 81 4.04 2.58 -7.28
N ASP A 82 4.32 2.53 -8.58
CA ASP A 82 3.46 3.12 -9.59
C ASP A 82 2.22 2.24 -9.76
N PHE A 83 1.10 2.69 -9.18
CA PHE A 83 -0.15 1.94 -9.17
C PHE A 83 -1.10 2.30 -10.31
N TRP A 84 -0.79 3.36 -11.06
CA TRP A 84 -1.52 3.72 -12.28
C TRP A 84 -0.98 2.96 -13.50
N GLY A 85 0.35 2.83 -13.55
CA GLY A 85 1.06 2.12 -14.61
C GLY A 85 1.17 2.91 -15.92
N SER A 86 1.60 2.22 -16.98
CA SER A 86 1.93 2.83 -18.28
C SER A 86 0.73 3.46 -19.00
N TYR A 87 1.01 4.53 -19.77
CA TYR A 87 0.07 5.33 -20.57
C TYR A 87 -0.63 4.56 -21.69
N GLN A 88 -0.29 3.29 -21.92
CA GLN A 88 -0.88 2.52 -23.00
C GLN A 88 -2.36 2.22 -22.72
N GLY A 89 -3.19 2.86 -23.55
CA GLY A 89 -4.62 2.66 -23.69
C GLY A 89 -5.48 3.64 -22.87
N GLY A 90 -6.49 4.21 -23.52
CA GLY A 90 -7.70 4.79 -22.92
C GLY A 90 -7.58 6.04 -22.03
N PHE A 91 -6.70 6.03 -21.04
CA PHE A 91 -6.49 7.14 -20.09
C PHE A 91 -5.14 7.79 -20.32
N GLY A 92 -5.00 9.02 -19.84
CA GLY A 92 -3.74 9.75 -19.87
C GLY A 92 -2.68 9.15 -18.95
N PRO A 93 -1.42 9.60 -19.08
CA PRO A 93 -0.43 9.39 -18.05
C PRO A 93 -0.91 10.01 -16.73
N GLN A 94 -0.43 9.49 -15.61
CA GLN A 94 -0.67 10.11 -14.31
C GLN A 94 0.20 11.35 -14.17
N ASP A 95 -0.42 12.50 -13.88
CA ASP A 95 0.26 13.77 -13.70
C ASP A 95 -0.43 14.57 -12.60
N TYR A 96 0.24 14.73 -11.45
CA TYR A 96 -0.30 15.49 -10.32
C TYR A 96 -0.50 16.99 -10.61
N SER A 97 -0.02 17.49 -11.75
CA SER A 97 -0.11 18.89 -12.15
C SER A 97 -1.25 19.19 -13.12
N ASP A 98 -1.95 18.17 -13.64
CA ASP A 98 -3.06 18.34 -14.59
C ASP A 98 -4.42 18.65 -13.92
N GLY A 99 -4.47 18.58 -12.59
CA GLY A 99 -5.68 18.81 -11.79
C GLY A 99 -6.67 17.65 -11.81
N LEU A 100 -6.25 16.47 -12.27
CA LEU A 100 -7.01 15.24 -12.28
C LEU A 100 -6.56 14.32 -11.14
N LEU A 101 -7.51 13.49 -10.69
CA LEU A 101 -7.30 12.41 -9.74
C LEU A 101 -7.51 11.07 -10.44
N GLU A 102 -6.60 10.15 -10.22
CA GLU A 102 -6.70 8.78 -10.71
C GLU A 102 -7.52 7.91 -9.76
N VAL A 103 -8.54 7.25 -10.29
CA VAL A 103 -9.33 6.26 -9.55
C VAL A 103 -8.97 4.86 -10.03
N THR A 104 -8.52 4.03 -9.11
CA THR A 104 -8.19 2.62 -9.36
C THR A 104 -8.92 1.68 -8.40
N VAL A 105 -9.08 0.44 -8.82
CA VAL A 105 -9.71 -0.63 -8.03
C VAL A 105 -8.79 -1.80 -7.81
N VAL A 106 -9.04 -2.51 -6.71
CA VAL A 106 -8.33 -3.74 -6.33
C VAL A 106 -9.36 -4.81 -5.99
N SER A 107 -9.27 -5.94 -6.65
CA SER A 107 -10.16 -7.10 -6.52
C SER A 107 -9.75 -8.06 -5.40
N GLY A 108 -8.47 -8.04 -4.97
CA GLY A 108 -7.96 -8.92 -3.93
C GLY A 108 -6.52 -8.63 -3.51
N VAL A 109 -6.11 -9.30 -2.42
CA VAL A 109 -4.75 -9.20 -1.87
C VAL A 109 -3.70 -9.74 -2.84
N ASP A 110 -4.02 -10.77 -3.60
CA ASP A 110 -3.18 -11.33 -4.66
C ASP A 110 -2.82 -10.27 -5.72
N GLN A 111 -3.83 -9.56 -6.23
CA GLN A 111 -3.63 -8.48 -7.19
C GLN A 111 -2.82 -7.33 -6.57
N MET A 112 -3.10 -6.98 -5.31
CA MET A 112 -2.35 -5.98 -4.56
C MET A 112 -0.87 -6.37 -4.37
N CYS A 113 -0.59 -7.65 -4.08
CA CYS A 113 0.77 -8.17 -3.98
C CYS A 113 1.50 -8.13 -5.32
N VAL A 114 0.85 -8.55 -6.41
CA VAL A 114 1.43 -8.48 -7.76
C VAL A 114 1.76 -7.04 -8.14
N SER A 115 0.89 -6.08 -7.84
CA SER A 115 1.17 -4.68 -8.15
C SER A 115 2.39 -4.10 -7.44
N ARG A 116 2.78 -4.65 -6.28
CA ARG A 116 4.03 -4.24 -5.61
C ARG A 116 5.28 -4.67 -6.38
N LEU A 117 5.19 -5.70 -7.22
CA LEU A 117 6.33 -6.26 -7.97
C LEU A 117 6.48 -5.65 -9.35
N ILE A 118 5.36 -5.40 -10.04
CA ILE A 118 5.35 -4.99 -11.45
C ILE A 118 4.57 -3.70 -11.73
N GLY A 119 4.07 -3.04 -10.68
CA GLY A 119 3.20 -1.86 -10.81
C GLY A 119 1.73 -2.21 -11.06
N GLY A 120 0.92 -1.16 -11.11
CA GLY A 120 -0.50 -1.25 -11.42
C GLY A 120 -0.76 -1.73 -12.84
N LYS A 121 -1.88 -2.42 -13.04
CA LYS A 121 -2.29 -2.89 -14.35
C LYS A 121 -3.41 -2.03 -14.93
N ARG A 122 -3.51 -2.04 -16.25
CA ARG A 122 -4.48 -1.23 -17.01
C ARG A 122 -5.92 -1.48 -16.58
N GLU A 123 -6.28 -2.74 -16.36
CA GLU A 123 -7.63 -3.18 -15.99
C GLU A 123 -8.06 -2.70 -14.60
N ASN A 124 -7.13 -2.19 -13.79
CA ASN A 124 -7.43 -1.63 -12.48
C ASN A 124 -7.89 -0.18 -12.57
N ARG A 125 -7.67 0.50 -13.71
CA ARG A 125 -7.98 1.91 -13.90
C ARG A 125 -9.47 2.10 -14.15
N VAL A 126 -10.08 3.02 -13.42
CA VAL A 126 -11.52 3.29 -13.46
C VAL A 126 -11.82 4.65 -14.08
N ALA A 127 -11.13 5.70 -13.64
CA ALA A 127 -11.35 7.05 -14.10
C ALA A 127 -10.12 7.94 -13.88
N GLN A 128 -10.03 9.01 -14.69
CA GLN A 128 -9.31 10.24 -14.36
C GLN A 128 -10.34 11.37 -14.35
N CYS A 129 -10.43 12.11 -13.25
CA CYS A 129 -11.51 13.07 -13.03
C CYS A 129 -11.11 14.17 -12.04
N GLN A 130 -11.81 15.31 -12.06
CA GLN A 130 -11.50 16.44 -11.16
C GLN A 130 -12.22 16.34 -9.82
N LYS A 131 -13.43 15.76 -9.82
CA LYS A 131 -14.29 15.64 -8.66
C LYS A 131 -14.74 14.20 -8.48
N ILE A 132 -14.49 13.66 -7.30
CA ILE A 132 -14.92 12.32 -6.92
C ILE A 132 -15.90 12.45 -5.77
N ARG A 133 -17.02 11.74 -5.88
CA ARG A 133 -17.98 11.57 -4.81
C ARG A 133 -18.16 10.09 -4.51
N ILE A 134 -17.82 9.68 -3.30
CA ILE A 134 -18.01 8.32 -2.80
C ILE A 134 -19.09 8.36 -1.74
N THR A 135 -20.20 7.65 -1.97
CA THR A 135 -21.27 7.51 -0.98
C THR A 135 -21.16 6.14 -0.32
N VAL A 136 -20.89 6.12 0.98
CA VAL A 136 -20.91 4.91 1.82
C VAL A 136 -22.34 4.70 2.32
N LEU A 137 -22.92 3.54 2.01
CA LEU A 137 -24.36 3.34 2.13
C LEU A 137 -24.81 2.91 3.53
N HIS A 138 -24.35 1.74 4.00
CA HIS A 138 -24.95 1.09 5.18
C HIS A 138 -23.91 0.45 6.12
N SER A 139 -22.66 0.30 5.69
CA SER A 139 -21.62 -0.41 6.42
C SER A 139 -20.61 0.54 7.04
N VAL A 140 -19.93 0.04 8.07
CA VAL A 140 -18.71 0.65 8.59
C VAL A 140 -17.54 0.13 7.76
N LEU A 141 -16.78 1.04 7.13
CA LEU A 141 -15.68 0.70 6.23
C LEU A 141 -14.37 1.30 6.73
N PRO A 142 -13.23 0.60 6.55
CA PRO A 142 -11.92 1.17 6.78
C PRO A 142 -11.56 2.13 5.64
N ILE A 143 -11.12 3.33 6.01
CA ILE A 143 -10.57 4.33 5.10
C ILE A 143 -9.18 4.73 5.59
N GLN A 144 -8.27 4.93 4.65
CA GLN A 144 -6.93 5.45 4.87
C GLN A 144 -6.75 6.69 3.99
N VAL A 145 -6.19 7.74 4.59
CA VAL A 145 -5.88 9.01 3.91
C VAL A 145 -4.46 9.39 4.32
N ASP A 146 -3.54 9.48 3.37
CA ASP A 146 -2.14 9.91 3.56
C ASP A 146 -1.39 9.26 4.73
N GLY A 147 -1.71 8.01 5.04
CA GLY A 147 -1.09 7.21 6.11
C GLY A 147 -1.98 6.99 7.32
N GLU A 148 -3.05 7.78 7.47
CA GLU A 148 -3.95 7.73 8.62
C GLU A 148 -5.17 6.88 8.33
N ALA A 149 -5.27 5.75 9.02
CA ALA A 149 -6.34 4.77 8.86
C ALA A 149 -7.39 4.90 9.98
N ARG A 150 -8.67 4.80 9.62
CA ARG A 150 -9.81 4.92 10.54
C ARG A 150 -11.04 4.20 10.00
N LEU A 151 -12.02 3.97 10.86
CA LEU A 151 -13.34 3.49 10.46
C LEU A 151 -14.28 4.66 10.16
N ILE A 152 -15.10 4.51 9.13
CA ILE A 152 -16.17 5.45 8.77
C ILE A 152 -17.48 4.69 8.65
N GLY A 153 -18.56 5.27 9.17
CA GLY A 153 -19.93 4.79 8.93
C GLY A 153 -20.52 5.33 7.62
N PRO A 154 -21.83 5.15 7.41
CA PRO A 154 -22.55 5.75 6.29
C PRO A 154 -22.31 7.26 6.17
N CYS A 155 -21.75 7.69 5.04
CA CYS A 155 -21.38 9.08 4.81
C CYS A 155 -21.16 9.37 3.31
N VAL A 156 -21.00 10.64 2.97
CA VAL A 156 -20.59 11.10 1.64
C VAL A 156 -19.20 11.71 1.73
N ILE A 157 -18.29 11.22 0.92
CA ILE A 157 -16.91 11.70 0.81
C ILE A 157 -16.78 12.42 -0.52
N ASN A 158 -16.46 13.71 -0.47
CA ASN A 158 -16.18 14.52 -1.66
C ASN A 158 -14.69 14.80 -1.71
N ILE A 159 -14.06 14.44 -2.83
CA ILE A 159 -12.63 14.64 -3.08
C ILE A 159 -12.49 15.51 -4.32
N SER A 160 -11.73 16.59 -4.20
CA SER A 160 -11.40 17.49 -5.30
C SER A 160 -10.12 18.24 -4.96
N HIS A 161 -9.41 18.70 -5.99
CA HIS A 161 -8.34 19.67 -5.78
C HIS A 161 -8.89 20.96 -5.18
N LYS A 162 -8.14 21.54 -4.24
CA LYS A 162 -8.39 22.88 -3.69
C LYS A 162 -7.23 23.80 -4.00
N ASN A 163 -6.03 23.38 -3.59
CA ASN A 163 -4.79 24.13 -3.75
C ASN A 163 -3.69 23.20 -4.27
N THR A 164 -2.63 23.80 -4.83
CA THR A 164 -1.41 23.11 -5.25
C THR A 164 -0.23 23.66 -4.46
N TYR A 165 0.61 22.79 -3.94
CA TYR A 165 1.84 23.15 -3.23
C TYR A 165 3.03 22.46 -3.87
N PHE A 166 4.14 23.20 -4.05
CA PHE A 166 5.39 22.61 -4.49
C PHE A 166 6.12 21.99 -3.31
N ILE A 167 6.35 20.68 -3.36
CA ILE A 167 7.09 19.95 -2.33
C ILE A 167 8.46 19.56 -2.91
N MET A 168 9.52 19.77 -2.13
CA MET A 168 10.85 19.34 -2.52
C MET A 168 10.92 17.80 -2.56
N LYS A 169 11.22 17.25 -3.74
CA LYS A 169 11.48 15.83 -3.91
C LYS A 169 12.98 15.58 -3.80
N LYS A 170 13.40 14.63 -2.93
CA LYS A 170 14.78 14.16 -2.91
C LYS A 170 15.14 13.58 -4.29
N CYS A 171 16.20 14.10 -4.90
CA CYS A 171 16.72 13.56 -6.14
C CYS A 171 17.22 12.13 -5.91
N GLN A 172 16.56 11.14 -6.51
CA GLN A 172 16.99 9.73 -6.43
C GLN A 172 18.16 9.52 -7.40
N LYS A 173 19.39 9.76 -6.94
CA LYS A 173 20.54 9.07 -7.54
C LYS A 173 20.48 7.60 -7.11
N PHE A 174 20.66 6.71 -8.08
CA PHE A 174 20.53 5.25 -8.04
C PHE A 174 21.03 4.61 -6.72
N GLU A 175 20.12 4.10 -5.89
CA GLU A 175 20.39 3.10 -4.86
C GLU A 175 19.74 1.79 -5.30
N SER A 176 20.40 1.08 -6.21
CA SER A 176 19.93 -0.21 -6.70
C SER A 176 20.93 -1.30 -6.38
N TYR A 177 21.06 -1.69 -5.11
CA TYR A 177 21.57 -3.00 -4.72
C TYR A 177 21.00 -3.36 -3.35
N MET A 178 20.21 -4.43 -3.29
CA MET A 178 19.92 -5.34 -2.15
C MET A 178 18.57 -6.02 -2.41
N MET A 179 18.48 -6.85 -3.45
CA MET A 179 17.38 -7.79 -3.65
C MET A 179 17.80 -9.13 -3.07
N VAL A 180 17.43 -9.41 -1.82
CA VAL A 180 17.49 -10.76 -1.27
C VAL A 180 16.31 -11.54 -1.86
N LYS A 181 16.59 -12.54 -2.70
CA LYS A 181 15.56 -13.46 -3.22
C LYS A 181 15.01 -14.30 -2.06
N VAL A 182 13.79 -14.00 -1.61
CA VAL A 182 13.07 -14.84 -0.65
C VAL A 182 12.34 -15.94 -1.40
N ASN A 183 12.54 -17.19 -0.98
CA ASN A 183 11.98 -18.37 -1.62
C ASN A 183 10.47 -18.51 -1.31
N ALA A 184 9.63 -18.67 -2.34
CA ALA A 184 8.17 -18.69 -2.23
C ALA A 184 7.63 -19.81 -1.31
N SER A 185 8.36 -20.91 -1.14
CA SER A 185 7.98 -22.02 -0.25
C SER A 185 8.03 -21.66 1.25
N LEU A 186 8.90 -20.71 1.63
CA LEU A 186 9.01 -20.23 3.01
C LEU A 186 7.87 -19.28 3.39
N VAL A 187 7.35 -18.51 2.43
CA VAL A 187 6.26 -17.54 2.65
C VAL A 187 4.97 -18.24 3.09
N VAL A 188 4.66 -19.40 2.49
CA VAL A 188 3.44 -20.17 2.81
C VAL A 188 3.48 -20.75 4.23
N LYS A 189 4.66 -21.16 4.72
CA LYS A 189 4.83 -21.66 6.11
C LYS A 189 4.82 -20.53 7.15
N PHE A 190 5.15 -19.29 6.75
CA PHE A 190 5.13 -18.12 7.62
C PHE A 190 3.71 -17.61 7.90
N ILE A 191 2.79 -17.73 6.93
CA ILE A 191 1.42 -17.18 7.05
C ILE A 191 0.57 -17.98 8.07
N SER A 192 0.91 -19.25 8.34
CA SER A 192 0.21 -20.12 9.28
C SER A 192 0.81 -20.19 10.70
N ALA A 193 1.93 -19.52 10.95
CA ALA A 193 2.62 -19.56 12.24
C ALA A 193 2.03 -18.53 13.24
N PRO A 194 2.00 -18.86 14.56
CA PRO A 194 1.77 -17.88 15.61
C PRO A 194 2.76 -16.71 15.51
N PHE A 195 2.24 -15.49 15.68
CA PHE A 195 3.01 -14.23 15.57
C PHE A 195 4.30 -14.21 16.41
N SER A 196 4.29 -14.85 17.58
CA SER A 196 5.46 -15.00 18.46
C SER A 196 6.62 -15.78 17.82
N ILE A 197 6.32 -16.83 17.05
CA ILE A 197 7.33 -17.64 16.34
C ILE A 197 7.85 -16.85 15.13
N MET A 198 6.98 -16.11 14.45
CA MET A 198 7.38 -15.24 13.33
C MET A 198 8.41 -14.19 13.77
N LEU A 199 8.17 -13.55 14.91
CA LEU A 199 9.04 -12.54 15.52
C LEU A 199 10.42 -13.12 15.90
N GLN A 200 10.46 -14.26 16.58
CA GLN A 200 11.73 -14.92 16.95
C GLN A 200 12.57 -15.28 15.72
N VAL A 201 11.93 -15.78 14.66
CA VAL A 201 12.62 -16.12 13.42
C VAL A 201 13.06 -14.85 12.68
N THR A 202 12.27 -13.77 12.67
CA THR A 202 12.68 -12.51 12.02
C THR A 202 13.78 -11.79 12.79
N GLU A 203 13.74 -11.74 14.13
CA GLU A 203 14.86 -11.23 14.94
C GLU A 203 16.13 -12.05 14.69
N PHE A 204 16.03 -13.38 14.64
CA PHE A 204 17.18 -14.23 14.31
C PHE A 204 17.75 -13.95 12.90
N PHE A 205 16.89 -13.83 11.89
CA PHE A 205 17.32 -13.55 10.51
C PHE A 205 17.80 -12.11 10.31
N ILE A 206 17.20 -11.12 10.98
CA ILE A 206 17.64 -9.72 10.97
C ILE A 206 18.98 -9.61 11.68
N ASN A 207 19.16 -10.24 12.85
CA ASN A 207 20.43 -10.27 13.56
C ASN A 207 21.52 -10.99 12.75
N GLN A 208 21.18 -12.05 12.01
CA GLN A 208 22.09 -12.72 11.06
C GLN A 208 22.44 -11.84 9.85
N LEU A 209 21.47 -11.07 9.33
CA LEU A 209 21.69 -10.13 8.23
C LEU A 209 22.50 -8.91 8.67
N GLU A 210 22.23 -8.34 9.84
CA GLU A 210 22.98 -7.25 10.46
C GLU A 210 24.39 -7.69 10.85
N SER A 211 24.56 -8.92 11.37
CA SER A 211 25.89 -9.54 11.59
C SER A 211 26.67 -9.65 10.27
N LYS A 212 26.05 -10.18 9.21
CA LYS A 212 26.71 -10.30 7.89
C LYS A 212 26.95 -8.96 7.20
N LEU A 213 26.12 -7.95 7.45
CA LEU A 213 26.32 -6.58 6.98
C LEU A 213 27.43 -5.87 7.74
N ASN A 214 27.58 -6.10 9.05
CA ASN A 214 28.69 -5.57 9.85
C ASN A 214 30.04 -6.19 9.47
N ASP A 215 30.07 -7.49 9.15
CA ASP A 215 31.26 -8.14 8.60
C ASP A 215 31.65 -7.59 7.20
N PHE A 216 30.66 -7.11 6.43
CA PHE A 216 30.88 -6.46 5.13
C PHE A 216 31.26 -4.97 5.25
N CYS A 217 30.71 -4.25 6.24
CA CYS A 217 31.03 -2.85 6.52
C CYS A 217 32.46 -2.66 7.02
N MET A 218 33.01 -3.66 7.74
CA MET A 218 34.43 -3.68 8.14
C MET A 218 35.40 -3.68 6.94
N TYR A 219 34.99 -4.16 5.77
CA TYR A 219 35.83 -4.16 4.57
C TYR A 219 35.73 -2.89 3.71
N PHE A 220 34.75 -2.01 3.95
CA PHE A 220 34.53 -0.80 3.14
C PHE A 220 34.95 0.50 3.82
N GLN A 221 35.39 0.45 5.09
CA GLN A 221 35.80 1.64 5.84
C GLN A 221 37.28 2.03 5.63
N LEU A 222 37.97 1.46 4.64
CA LEU A 222 39.39 1.69 4.36
C LEU A 222 39.70 2.45 3.06
N PHE A 223 38.70 2.89 2.31
CA PHE A 223 38.91 3.77 1.15
C PHE A 223 37.86 4.89 1.15
N LEU A 224 38.23 6.04 1.71
CA LEU A 224 37.83 7.41 1.37
C LEU A 224 37.91 8.32 2.62
N PHE A 225 39.14 8.63 3.03
CA PHE A 225 39.49 9.91 3.65
C PHE A 225 40.95 10.24 3.29
N LYS A 226 41.11 10.90 2.14
CA LYS A 226 42.07 11.97 1.89
C LYS A 226 41.58 12.80 0.72
#